data_AF-A0A9X5H7E0-F1
#
_entry.id   AF-A0A9X5H7E0-F1
#
_cell.length_a   1.000
_cell.length_b   1.000
_cell.length_c   1.000
_cell.angle_alpha   90.00
_cell.angle_beta   90.00
_cell.angle_gamma   90.00
#
_symmetry.space_group_name_H-M   'P 1'
#
loop_
_entity.id
_entity.type
_entity.pdbx_description
1 polymer ?
#
loop_
_entity_poly.entity_id
_entity_poly.type
_entity_poly.pdbx_seq_one_letter_code
_entity_poly.pdbx_strand_id
1 'polypeptide(L)'
;MKKQIDTQSVYEKVRETLDIGVRQNRLFIKGGKNWTAISAIELAITIRSLYREEEQKLISSGTVKEVIERLLQNPSIQLCFIEETEDHFIKLKDEVFDVDIGALNENIKEDFGYFMDFSYVESSRRNMRTFEAYLHSVFPDDLDRKRKLMLEIIGYVLSDYTNAKAGFFFVGASNSGKSTVLELVRKILPESAVTTIPLYRLENRFNLARLADARVNICTELSEKKLFLCGYFQNYDEQ
;
A
#
# COMPACT_ATOMS: atom_id res chain seq x y z
N MET A 1 38.25 1.93 -27.33
CA MET A 1 36.83 2.24 -27.06
C MET A 1 36.25 1.11 -26.24
N LYS A 2 35.83 1.34 -24.98
CA LYS A 2 35.07 0.32 -24.24
C LYS A 2 33.73 0.13 -24.97
N LYS A 3 33.40 -1.12 -25.32
CA LYS A 3 32.14 -1.47 -26.03
C LYS A 3 30.97 -1.22 -25.07
N GLN A 4 29.86 -0.66 -25.59
CA GLN A 4 28.63 -0.56 -24.80
C GLN A 4 28.12 -1.96 -24.45
N ILE A 5 27.53 -2.08 -23.27
CA ILE A 5 26.85 -3.32 -22.86
C ILE A 5 25.51 -3.34 -23.62
N ASP A 6 25.25 -4.45 -24.32
CA ASP A 6 24.04 -4.59 -25.13
C ASP A 6 22.79 -4.88 -24.30
N THR A 7 21.61 -4.61 -24.86
CA THR A 7 20.32 -4.78 -24.17
C THR A 7 20.05 -6.21 -23.74
N GLN A 8 20.45 -7.20 -24.53
CA GLN A 8 20.17 -8.60 -24.21
C GLN A 8 20.93 -9.02 -22.95
N SER A 9 22.22 -8.68 -22.86
CA SER A 9 23.04 -8.94 -21.68
C SER A 9 22.50 -8.29 -20.41
N VAL A 10 21.97 -7.06 -20.52
CA VAL A 10 21.34 -6.38 -19.36
C VAL A 10 20.04 -7.07 -18.95
N TYR A 11 19.20 -7.43 -19.92
CA TYR A 11 17.93 -8.11 -19.68
C TYR A 11 18.13 -9.45 -18.95
N GLU A 12 19.05 -10.28 -19.43
CA GLU A 12 19.38 -11.58 -18.83
C GLU A 12 19.89 -11.42 -17.40
N LYS A 13 20.85 -10.52 -17.18
CA LYS A 13 21.37 -10.25 -15.83
C LYS A 13 20.28 -9.79 -14.86
N VAL A 14 19.35 -8.95 -15.32
CA VAL A 14 18.21 -8.52 -14.50
C VAL A 14 17.33 -9.71 -14.13
N ARG A 15 17.00 -10.58 -15.09
CA ARG A 15 16.18 -11.78 -14.85
C ARG A 15 16.84 -12.80 -13.94
N GLU A 16 18.17 -12.88 -13.95
CA GLU A 16 18.95 -13.79 -13.10
C GLU A 16 19.17 -13.24 -11.68
N THR A 17 19.28 -11.91 -11.55
CA THR A 17 19.68 -11.28 -10.28
C THR A 17 18.50 -10.74 -9.47
N LEU A 18 17.44 -10.28 -10.15
CA LEU A 18 16.29 -9.64 -9.52
C LEU A 18 15.04 -10.48 -9.72
N ASP A 19 14.29 -10.64 -8.63
CA ASP A 19 12.94 -11.20 -8.69
C ASP A 19 11.96 -10.07 -9.05
N ILE A 20 11.64 -9.98 -10.34
CA ILE A 20 10.77 -8.95 -10.92
C ILE A 20 9.51 -9.61 -11.43
N GLY A 21 8.37 -9.02 -11.08
CA GLY A 21 7.08 -9.38 -11.64
C GLY A 21 6.30 -8.18 -12.11
N VAL A 22 5.25 -8.44 -12.87
CA VAL A 22 4.40 -7.43 -13.51
C VAL A 22 2.95 -7.73 -13.22
N ARG A 23 2.15 -6.72 -12.85
CA ARG A 23 0.69 -6.85 -12.75
C ARG A 23 0.05 -5.57 -13.24
N GLN A 24 -0.96 -5.68 -14.11
CA GLN A 24 -1.71 -4.53 -14.65
C GLN A 24 -0.78 -3.39 -15.14
N ASN A 25 0.29 -3.74 -15.89
CA ASN A 25 1.28 -2.80 -16.40
C ASN A 25 2.08 -2.03 -15.33
N ARG A 26 2.14 -2.56 -14.10
CA ARG A 26 2.99 -2.06 -13.00
C ARG A 26 4.08 -3.07 -12.68
N LEU A 27 5.26 -2.57 -12.32
CA LEU A 27 6.42 -3.39 -11.96
C LEU A 27 6.46 -3.61 -10.45
N PHE A 28 6.83 -4.82 -10.08
CA PHE A 28 7.05 -5.22 -8.70
C PHE A 28 8.42 -5.87 -8.56
N ILE A 29 9.07 -5.65 -7.43
CA ILE A 29 10.32 -6.32 -7.04
C ILE A 29 10.09 -7.09 -5.75
N LYS A 30 10.60 -8.32 -5.66
CA LYS A 30 10.50 -9.13 -4.45
C LYS A 30 11.66 -8.82 -3.51
N GLY A 31 11.34 -8.36 -2.30
CA GLY A 31 12.28 -8.18 -1.19
C GLY A 31 11.93 -9.15 -0.06
N GLY A 32 12.80 -10.12 0.20
CA GLY A 32 12.50 -11.18 1.18
C GLY A 32 11.28 -11.99 0.74
N LYS A 33 10.18 -11.91 1.50
CA LYS A 33 8.90 -12.59 1.20
C LYS A 33 7.86 -11.71 0.51
N ASN A 34 8.12 -10.41 0.34
CA ASN A 34 7.09 -9.44 -0.05
C ASN A 34 7.40 -8.80 -1.40
N TRP A 35 6.34 -8.55 -2.17
CA TRP A 35 6.40 -7.75 -3.37
C TRP A 35 6.17 -6.27 -3.05
N THR A 36 6.98 -5.40 -3.63
CA THR A 36 6.78 -3.95 -3.57
C THR A 36 6.69 -3.39 -4.97
N ALA A 37 5.74 -2.47 -5.18
CA ALA A 37 5.67 -1.73 -6.42
C ALA A 37 6.95 -0.88 -6.57
N ILE A 38 7.53 -0.89 -7.77
CA ILE A 38 8.72 -0.12 -8.10
C ILE A 38 8.46 0.71 -9.36
N SER A 39 8.83 1.98 -9.32
CA SER A 39 8.73 2.84 -10.51
C SER A 39 9.79 2.48 -11.55
N ALA A 40 9.56 2.86 -12.82
CA ALA A 40 10.57 2.68 -13.86
C ALA A 40 11.88 3.42 -13.55
N ILE A 41 11.82 4.54 -12.83
CA ILE A 41 12.99 5.32 -12.44
C ILE A 41 13.80 4.57 -11.37
N GLU A 42 13.13 4.07 -10.32
CA GLU A 42 13.78 3.28 -9.28
C GLU A 42 14.35 1.99 -9.84
N LEU A 43 13.60 1.30 -10.70
CA LEU A 43 14.11 0.10 -11.37
C LEU A 43 15.32 0.41 -12.25
N ALA A 44 15.34 1.54 -12.95
CA ALA A 44 16.50 1.97 -13.74
C ALA A 44 17.75 2.19 -12.86
N ILE A 45 17.58 2.74 -11.65
CA ILE A 45 18.66 2.87 -10.66
C ILE A 45 19.13 1.48 -10.20
N THR A 46 18.19 0.59 -9.86
CA THR A 46 18.49 -0.78 -9.43
C THR A 46 19.23 -1.56 -10.51
N ILE A 47 18.79 -1.51 -11.77
CA ILE A 47 19.45 -2.16 -12.91
C ILE A 47 20.91 -1.70 -13.03
N ARG A 48 21.18 -0.40 -12.89
CA ARG A 48 22.55 0.13 -12.96
C ARG A 48 23.39 -0.34 -11.77
N SER A 49 22.80 -0.41 -10.57
CA SER A 49 23.49 -0.88 -9.37
C SER A 49 23.96 -2.35 -9.45
N LEU A 50 23.44 -3.15 -10.40
CA LEU A 50 23.92 -4.51 -10.67
C LEU A 50 25.33 -4.56 -11.27
N TYR A 51 25.88 -3.43 -11.68
CA TYR A 51 27.18 -3.30 -12.34
C TYR A 51 28.13 -2.41 -11.54
N ARG A 52 29.44 -2.64 -11.73
CA ARG A 52 30.48 -1.80 -11.13
C ARG A 52 30.36 -0.37 -11.66
N GLU A 53 30.75 0.63 -10.88
CA GLU A 53 30.63 2.06 -11.24
C GLU A 53 31.25 2.39 -12.62
N GLU A 54 32.35 1.73 -12.96
CA GLU A 54 33.05 1.89 -14.24
C GLU A 54 32.30 1.29 -15.45
N GLU A 55 31.43 0.31 -15.21
CA GLU A 55 30.59 -0.36 -16.21
C GLU A 55 29.24 0.32 -16.37
N GLN A 56 28.72 0.98 -15.33
CA GLN A 56 27.45 1.69 -15.37
C GLN A 56 27.39 2.73 -16.50
N LYS A 57 28.52 3.38 -16.79
CA LYS A 57 28.67 4.35 -17.89
C LYS A 57 28.60 3.73 -19.29
N LEU A 58 28.79 2.41 -19.39
CA LEU A 58 28.71 1.66 -20.64
C LEU A 58 27.28 1.20 -20.97
N ILE A 59 26.34 1.36 -20.02
CA ILE A 59 24.93 1.04 -20.19
C ILE A 59 24.20 2.31 -20.60
N SER A 60 23.75 2.37 -21.85
CA SER A 60 23.01 3.51 -22.36
C SER A 60 21.64 3.64 -21.67
N SER A 61 21.09 4.86 -21.60
CA SER A 61 19.71 5.03 -21.08
C SER A 61 18.66 4.39 -21.98
N GLY A 62 18.91 4.32 -23.29
CA GLY A 62 18.05 3.62 -24.25
C GLY A 62 17.97 2.12 -23.93
N THR A 63 19.11 1.51 -23.60
CA THR A 63 19.20 0.11 -23.17
C THR A 63 18.35 -0.15 -21.93
N VAL A 64 18.48 0.68 -20.89
CA VAL A 64 17.69 0.51 -19.66
C VAL A 64 16.19 0.66 -19.93
N LYS A 65 15.80 1.65 -20.72
CA LYS A 65 14.40 1.86 -21.10
C LYS A 65 13.83 0.65 -21.85
N GLU A 66 14.57 0.14 -22.83
CA GLU A 66 14.16 -1.04 -23.60
C GLU A 66 14.04 -2.29 -22.71
N VAL A 67 14.97 -2.50 -21.76
CA VAL A 67 14.88 -3.60 -20.78
C VAL A 67 13.61 -3.50 -19.96
N ILE A 68 13.26 -2.32 -19.46
CA ILE A 68 12.05 -2.09 -18.67
C ILE A 68 10.79 -2.39 -19.52
N GLU A 69 10.76 -1.93 -20.77
CA GLU A 69 9.65 -2.21 -21.71
C GLU A 69 9.51 -3.71 -22.00
N ARG A 70 10.62 -4.43 -22.17
CA ARG A 70 10.63 -5.90 -22.34
C ARG A 70 10.14 -6.63 -21.10
N LEU A 71 10.45 -6.14 -19.90
CA LEU A 71 9.94 -6.72 -18.65
C LEU A 71 8.41 -6.56 -18.58
N LEU A 72 7.90 -5.35 -18.80
CA LEU A 72 6.46 -5.07 -18.80
C LEU A 72 5.66 -5.96 -19.77
N GLN A 73 6.25 -6.29 -20.92
CA GLN A 73 5.61 -7.12 -21.95
C GLN A 73 5.87 -8.63 -21.78
N ASN A 74 6.61 -9.05 -20.75
CA ASN A 74 6.95 -10.46 -20.57
C ASN A 74 5.78 -11.23 -19.91
N PRO A 75 5.20 -12.24 -20.59
CA PRO A 75 4.09 -13.02 -20.03
C PRO A 75 4.51 -13.97 -18.90
N SER A 76 5.78 -14.39 -18.85
CA SER A 76 6.28 -15.36 -17.85
C SER A 76 6.47 -14.77 -16.45
N ILE A 77 6.36 -13.45 -16.30
CA ILE A 77 6.54 -12.76 -15.02
C ILE A 77 5.26 -12.03 -14.57
N GLN A 78 4.12 -12.38 -15.17
CA GLN A 78 2.85 -11.81 -14.75
C GLN A 78 2.46 -12.38 -13.39
N LEU A 79 2.28 -11.48 -12.41
CA LEU A 79 1.91 -11.82 -11.05
C LEU A 79 0.39 -11.95 -10.94
N CYS A 80 -0.03 -13.00 -10.27
CA CYS A 80 -1.39 -13.19 -9.78
C CYS A 80 -1.32 -13.08 -8.26
N PHE A 81 -1.57 -11.89 -7.73
CA PHE A 81 -1.75 -11.76 -6.29
C PHE A 81 -3.12 -12.29 -5.90
N ILE A 82 -3.27 -12.68 -4.63
CA ILE A 82 -4.58 -13.05 -4.07
C ILE A 82 -5.64 -12.05 -4.57
N GLU A 83 -6.71 -12.63 -5.13
CA GLU A 83 -7.81 -11.88 -5.69
C GLU A 83 -8.56 -11.14 -4.59
N GLU A 84 -9.28 -10.08 -4.96
CA GLU A 84 -10.13 -9.27 -4.08
C GLU A 84 -11.23 -10.08 -3.36
N THR A 85 -11.37 -11.37 -3.66
CA THR A 85 -12.36 -12.29 -3.07
C THR A 85 -11.92 -12.91 -1.74
N GLU A 86 -10.65 -12.82 -1.34
CA GLU A 86 -10.17 -13.28 -0.03
C GLU A 86 -9.87 -12.10 0.91
N ASP A 87 -10.91 -11.27 1.13
CA ASP A 87 -10.85 -10.02 1.89
C ASP A 87 -10.48 -10.16 3.37
N HIS A 88 -10.55 -11.38 3.90
CA HIS A 88 -10.20 -11.74 5.28
C HIS A 88 -8.69 -11.98 5.49
N PHE A 89 -7.86 -12.01 4.45
CA PHE A 89 -6.40 -12.11 4.63
C PHE A 89 -5.72 -10.75 4.66
N ILE A 90 -4.84 -10.55 5.64
CA ILE A 90 -3.99 -9.37 5.74
C ILE A 90 -2.54 -9.80 5.68
N LYS A 91 -1.84 -9.38 4.63
CA LYS A 91 -0.40 -9.58 4.55
C LYS A 91 0.33 -8.68 5.54
N LEU A 92 1.05 -9.30 6.47
CA LEU A 92 1.99 -8.66 7.37
C LEU A 92 3.42 -8.81 6.84
N LYS A 93 4.39 -8.23 7.55
CA LYS A 93 5.80 -8.24 7.14
C LYS A 93 6.34 -9.64 6.82
N ASP A 94 6.06 -10.62 7.66
CA ASP A 94 6.66 -11.96 7.55
C ASP A 94 5.63 -13.09 7.42
N GLU A 95 4.36 -12.76 7.64
CA GLU A 95 3.26 -13.68 7.97
C GLU A 95 1.96 -13.20 7.31
N VAL A 96 0.95 -14.05 7.27
CA VAL A 96 -0.41 -13.68 6.84
C VAL A 96 -1.31 -13.79 8.06
N PHE A 97 -2.11 -12.76 8.32
CA PHE A 97 -3.12 -12.78 9.36
C PHE A 97 -4.49 -13.07 8.74
N ASP A 98 -5.18 -14.05 9.29
CA ASP A 98 -6.53 -14.45 8.91
C ASP A 98 -7.51 -13.80 9.89
N VAL A 99 -8.31 -12.87 9.38
CA VAL A 99 -9.25 -12.05 10.14
C VAL A 99 -10.41 -12.90 10.68
N ASP A 100 -10.84 -13.93 9.96
CA ASP A 100 -12.00 -14.74 10.33
C ASP A 100 -11.71 -15.62 11.55
N ILE A 101 -10.51 -16.19 11.62
CA ILE A 101 -10.07 -16.97 12.78
C ILE A 101 -9.34 -16.12 13.84
N GLY A 102 -8.91 -14.91 13.47
CA GLY A 102 -8.20 -13.99 14.36
C GLY A 102 -6.78 -14.44 14.72
N ALA A 103 -6.09 -15.14 13.81
CA ALA A 103 -4.78 -15.73 14.04
C ALA A 103 -3.89 -15.70 12.79
N LEU A 104 -2.61 -16.02 12.97
CA LEU A 104 -1.68 -16.17 11.86
C LEU A 104 -1.97 -17.45 11.08
N ASN A 105 -1.87 -17.36 9.75
CA ASN A 105 -2.02 -18.48 8.83
C ASN A 105 -0.71 -18.69 8.05
N GLU A 106 -0.02 -19.79 8.34
CA GLU A 106 1.25 -20.14 7.70
C GLU A 106 1.09 -20.92 6.39
N ASN A 107 -0.14 -21.35 6.07
CA ASN A 107 -0.41 -22.18 4.90
C ASN A 107 -0.59 -21.36 3.62
N ILE A 108 -0.78 -20.05 3.74
CA ILE A 108 -0.92 -19.12 2.61
C ILE A 108 0.45 -18.90 1.97
N LYS A 109 0.58 -19.34 0.72
CA LYS A 109 1.80 -19.25 -0.10
C LYS A 109 1.67 -18.26 -1.24
N GLU A 110 0.47 -17.75 -1.42
CA GLU A 110 0.10 -16.81 -2.44
C GLU A 110 0.81 -15.47 -2.20
N ASP A 111 1.08 -14.78 -3.30
CA ASP A 111 1.73 -13.49 -3.27
C ASP A 111 0.69 -12.37 -3.06
N PHE A 112 1.11 -11.31 -2.38
CA PHE A 112 0.29 -10.12 -2.13
C PHE A 112 0.94 -8.91 -2.78
N GLY A 113 0.12 -7.99 -3.29
CA GLY A 113 0.60 -6.73 -3.87
C GLY A 113 0.95 -5.66 -2.85
N TYR A 114 0.69 -5.92 -1.57
CA TYR A 114 0.96 -5.05 -0.45
C TYR A 114 1.37 -5.90 0.77
N PHE A 115 1.94 -5.24 1.78
CA PHE A 115 2.08 -5.80 3.11
C PHE A 115 2.05 -4.65 4.12
N MET A 116 1.69 -4.96 5.36
CA MET A 116 1.82 -4.05 6.48
C MET A 116 3.20 -4.21 7.13
N ASP A 117 3.94 -3.11 7.30
CA ASP A 117 5.29 -3.15 7.88
C ASP A 117 5.26 -3.20 9.42
N PHE A 118 4.54 -4.19 9.95
CA PHE A 118 4.55 -4.55 11.36
C PHE A 118 4.41 -6.07 11.52
N SER A 119 4.79 -6.56 12.70
CA SER A 119 4.65 -7.97 13.07
C SER A 119 3.44 -8.15 13.99
N TYR A 120 2.75 -9.28 13.86
CA TYR A 120 1.66 -9.60 14.76
C TYR A 120 2.18 -9.88 16.18
N VAL A 121 1.42 -9.45 17.18
CA VAL A 121 1.71 -9.74 18.59
C VAL A 121 0.49 -10.42 19.20
N GLU A 122 0.70 -11.62 19.72
CA GLU A 122 -0.32 -12.38 20.43
C GLU A 122 -0.92 -11.61 21.60
N SER A 123 -2.22 -11.77 21.81
CA SER A 123 -3.00 -10.99 22.80
C SER A 123 -2.38 -11.02 24.21
N SER A 124 -1.88 -12.18 24.64
CA SER A 124 -1.21 -12.38 25.93
C SER A 124 0.10 -11.60 26.11
N ARG A 125 0.72 -11.16 25.01
CA ARG A 125 2.01 -10.45 25.00
C ARG A 125 1.88 -8.96 24.69
N ARG A 126 0.68 -8.48 24.36
CA ARG A 126 0.46 -7.07 23.98
C ARG A 126 0.70 -6.15 25.17
N ASN A 127 1.54 -5.13 24.97
CA ASN A 127 1.68 -4.00 25.90
C ASN A 127 1.29 -2.71 25.16
N MET A 128 0.11 -2.18 25.50
CA MET A 128 -0.50 -1.06 24.80
C MET A 128 -0.60 0.20 25.67
N ARG A 129 0.21 0.33 26.72
CA ARG A 129 0.08 1.43 27.73
C ARG A 129 -0.05 2.81 27.11
N THR A 130 0.77 3.13 26.10
CA THR A 130 0.72 4.43 25.41
C THR A 130 -0.58 4.61 24.62
N PHE A 131 -1.04 3.56 23.96
CA PHE A 131 -2.30 3.58 23.20
C PHE A 131 -3.52 3.68 24.13
N GLU A 132 -3.52 2.95 25.24
CA GLU A 132 -4.57 3.06 26.26
C GLU A 132 -4.60 4.46 26.88
N ALA A 133 -3.45 5.02 27.27
CA ALA A 133 -3.37 6.38 27.80
C ALA A 133 -3.89 7.42 26.79
N TYR A 134 -3.56 7.23 25.50
CA TYR A 134 -4.11 8.03 24.41
C TYR A 134 -5.64 7.93 24.36
N LEU A 135 -6.20 6.71 24.35
CA LEU A 135 -7.65 6.48 24.31
C LEU A 135 -8.38 7.12 25.50
N HIS A 136 -7.84 6.98 26.71
CA HIS A 136 -8.38 7.64 27.90
C HIS A 136 -8.38 9.17 27.77
N SER A 137 -7.36 9.75 27.13
CA SER A 137 -7.29 11.19 26.92
C SER A 137 -8.30 11.71 25.89
N VAL A 138 -8.60 10.91 24.86
CA VAL A 138 -9.51 11.34 23.77
C VAL A 138 -10.97 10.94 24.01
N PHE A 139 -11.22 9.91 24.83
CA PHE A 139 -12.56 9.38 25.15
C PHE A 139 -12.79 9.25 26.66
N PRO A 140 -12.71 10.34 27.45
CA PRO A 140 -12.85 10.26 28.90
C PRO A 140 -14.24 9.77 29.35
N ASP A 141 -15.28 10.08 28.57
CA ASP A 141 -16.68 9.85 28.96
C ASP A 141 -17.30 8.58 28.35
N ASP A 142 -16.67 7.97 27.34
CA ASP A 142 -17.23 6.84 26.57
C ASP A 142 -16.13 5.92 26.04
N LEU A 143 -15.18 5.55 26.91
CA LEU A 143 -13.96 4.85 26.53
C LEU A 143 -14.24 3.53 25.81
N ASP A 144 -15.03 2.63 26.41
CA ASP A 144 -15.16 1.25 25.91
C ASP A 144 -15.79 1.21 24.52
N ARG A 145 -16.88 1.96 24.32
CA ARG A 145 -17.56 2.03 23.02
C ARG A 145 -16.68 2.72 21.97
N LYS A 146 -16.06 3.85 22.30
CA LYS A 146 -15.23 4.61 21.36
C LYS A 146 -13.93 3.89 21.02
N ARG A 147 -13.33 3.19 21.98
CA ARG A 147 -12.19 2.30 21.77
C ARG A 147 -12.55 1.18 20.79
N LYS A 148 -13.67 0.48 21.03
CA LYS A 148 -14.14 -0.57 20.13
C LYS A 148 -14.34 -0.03 18.71
N LEU A 149 -15.09 1.07 18.55
CA LEU A 149 -15.33 1.68 17.25
C LEU A 149 -14.04 2.14 16.55
N MET A 150 -13.09 2.73 17.30
CA MET A 150 -11.80 3.13 16.73
C MET A 150 -11.01 1.93 16.22
N LEU A 151 -10.98 0.83 16.98
CA LEU A 151 -10.31 -0.40 16.58
C LEU A 151 -11.00 -1.07 15.39
N GLU A 152 -12.33 -1.02 15.32
CA GLU A 152 -13.10 -1.50 14.15
C GLU A 152 -12.78 -0.69 12.90
N ILE A 153 -12.72 0.65 13.00
CA ILE A 153 -12.34 1.53 11.89
C ILE A 153 -10.91 1.22 11.43
N ILE A 154 -9.95 1.11 12.36
CA ILE A 154 -8.57 0.79 12.02
C ILE A 154 -8.49 -0.60 11.38
N GLY A 155 -9.14 -1.61 11.97
CA GLY A 155 -9.18 -2.96 11.43
C GLY A 155 -9.75 -3.01 10.01
N TYR A 156 -10.84 -2.29 9.76
CA TYR A 156 -11.45 -2.14 8.45
C TYR A 156 -10.47 -1.54 7.43
N VAL A 157 -9.77 -0.45 7.80
CA VAL A 157 -8.78 0.21 6.93
C VAL A 157 -7.56 -0.69 6.63
N LEU A 158 -7.23 -1.61 7.53
CA LEU A 158 -6.12 -2.56 7.33
C LEU A 158 -6.53 -3.80 6.51
N SER A 159 -7.80 -4.20 6.55
CA SER A 159 -8.34 -5.31 5.77
C SER A 159 -8.56 -4.96 4.29
N ASP A 160 -8.91 -5.95 3.48
CA ASP A 160 -9.41 -5.76 2.10
C ASP A 160 -10.94 -5.63 2.03
N TYR A 161 -11.62 -5.56 3.19
CA TYR A 161 -13.06 -5.32 3.23
C TYR A 161 -13.39 -3.93 2.63
N THR A 162 -14.15 -3.91 1.54
CA THR A 162 -14.64 -2.68 0.87
C THR A 162 -16.16 -2.51 0.93
N ASN A 163 -16.86 -3.47 1.53
CA ASN A 163 -18.31 -3.56 1.65
C ASN A 163 -18.99 -2.35 2.33
N ALA A 164 -18.31 -1.62 3.22
CA ALA A 164 -18.91 -0.48 3.91
C ALA A 164 -19.08 0.75 3.01
N LYS A 165 -18.31 0.86 1.91
CA LYS A 165 -18.27 2.05 1.02
C LYS A 165 -18.31 3.37 1.83
N ALA A 166 -17.51 3.46 2.90
CA ALA A 166 -17.70 4.44 3.97
C ALA A 166 -16.58 5.49 4.04
N GLY A 167 -16.94 6.71 4.48
CA GLY A 167 -16.00 7.73 4.94
C GLY A 167 -16.10 7.89 6.46
N PHE A 168 -14.97 7.83 7.17
CA PHE A 168 -14.91 8.02 8.62
C PHE A 168 -14.50 9.45 8.98
N PHE A 169 -15.33 10.13 9.77
CA PHE A 169 -15.10 11.51 10.19
C PHE A 169 -14.76 11.56 11.68
N PHE A 170 -13.54 11.96 12.00
CA PHE A 170 -13.14 12.27 13.36
C PHE A 170 -13.48 13.73 13.68
N VAL A 171 -14.47 13.95 14.54
CA VAL A 171 -14.96 15.29 14.90
C VAL A 171 -14.66 15.57 16.37
N GLY A 172 -14.12 16.76 16.66
CA GLY A 172 -13.81 17.19 18.02
C GLY A 172 -13.04 18.52 18.03
N ALA A 173 -12.83 19.10 19.20
CA ALA A 173 -12.08 20.35 19.37
C ALA A 173 -10.65 20.28 18.81
N SER A 174 -10.02 21.43 18.56
CA SER A 174 -8.59 21.49 18.22
C SER A 174 -7.77 20.78 19.31
N ASN A 175 -6.69 20.11 18.90
CA ASN A 175 -5.80 19.35 19.80
C ASN A 175 -6.44 18.14 20.52
N SER A 176 -7.54 17.58 19.99
CA SER A 176 -8.21 16.40 20.57
C SER A 176 -7.64 15.04 20.12
N GLY A 177 -6.38 14.99 19.67
CA GLY A 177 -5.74 13.73 19.24
C GLY A 177 -6.11 13.18 17.85
N LYS A 178 -7.03 13.81 17.12
CA LYS A 178 -7.46 13.33 15.77
C LYS A 178 -6.30 13.10 14.80
N SER A 179 -5.40 14.10 14.68
CA SER A 179 -4.24 14.01 13.80
C SER A 179 -3.29 12.89 14.23
N THR A 180 -3.24 12.55 15.52
CA THR A 180 -2.44 11.44 16.03
C THR A 180 -2.94 10.09 15.53
N VAL A 181 -4.26 9.87 15.48
CA VAL A 181 -4.83 8.63 14.90
C VAL A 181 -4.64 8.56 13.39
N LEU A 182 -4.82 9.68 12.68
CA LEU A 182 -4.55 9.71 11.23
C LEU A 182 -3.08 9.42 10.92
N GLU A 183 -2.16 9.96 11.73
CA GLU A 183 -0.73 9.68 11.59
C GLU A 183 -0.37 8.23 11.98
N LEU A 184 -1.05 7.64 12.97
CA LEU A 184 -0.92 6.22 13.29
C LEU A 184 -1.30 5.35 12.10
N VAL A 185 -2.48 5.57 11.51
CA VAL A 185 -2.95 4.83 10.31
C VAL A 185 -1.97 5.01 9.16
N ARG A 186 -1.49 6.24 8.92
CA ARG A 186 -0.52 6.55 7.87
C ARG A 186 0.81 5.80 8.04
N LYS A 187 1.26 5.59 9.28
CA LYS A 187 2.51 4.87 9.57
C LYS A 187 2.38 3.35 9.51
N ILE A 188 1.17 2.82 9.68
CA ILE A 188 0.91 1.38 9.59
C ILE A 188 0.88 0.93 8.13
N LEU A 189 0.23 1.71 7.28
CA LEU A 189 0.08 1.41 5.86
C LEU A 189 1.37 1.74 5.09
N PRO A 190 1.70 0.96 4.04
CA PRO A 190 2.78 1.34 3.14
C PRO A 190 2.45 2.68 2.46
N GLU A 191 3.47 3.52 2.23
CA GLU A 191 3.27 4.87 1.69
C GLU A 191 2.54 4.87 0.33
N SER A 192 2.78 3.84 -0.48
CA SER A 192 2.09 3.62 -1.77
C SER A 192 0.59 3.36 -1.63
N ALA A 193 0.10 2.94 -0.46
CA ALA A 193 -1.31 2.65 -0.19
C ALA A 193 -2.07 3.83 0.44
N VAL A 194 -1.39 4.97 0.70
CA VAL A 194 -1.99 6.14 1.35
C VAL A 194 -1.99 7.33 0.41
N THR A 195 -3.14 7.98 0.26
CA THR A 195 -3.27 9.27 -0.44
C THR A 195 -3.72 10.37 0.51
N THR A 196 -3.40 11.62 0.15
CA THR A 196 -3.79 12.83 0.89
C THR A 196 -4.51 13.82 -0.01
N ILE A 197 -5.45 13.31 -0.80
CA ILE A 197 -6.23 14.09 -1.75
C ILE A 197 -7.36 14.81 -0.99
N PRO A 198 -7.42 16.15 -1.03
CA PRO A 198 -8.53 16.88 -0.45
C PRO A 198 -9.86 16.49 -1.09
N LEU A 199 -10.94 16.40 -0.31
CA LEU A 199 -12.23 15.92 -0.81
C LEU A 199 -12.77 16.72 -2.01
N TYR A 200 -12.56 18.04 -2.03
CA TYR A 200 -12.98 18.89 -3.15
C TYR A 200 -12.20 18.65 -4.46
N ARG A 201 -11.10 17.89 -4.41
CA ARG A 201 -10.28 17.52 -5.59
C ARG A 201 -10.56 16.10 -6.09
N LEU A 202 -11.44 15.34 -5.44
CA LEU A 202 -11.79 13.99 -5.86
C LEU A 202 -12.47 13.97 -7.25
N GLU A 203 -13.07 15.07 -7.69
CA GLU A 203 -13.69 15.21 -9.01
C GLU A 203 -12.70 15.13 -10.18
N ASN A 204 -11.41 15.32 -9.93
CA ASN A 204 -10.39 15.28 -10.97
C ASN A 204 -10.03 13.83 -11.33
N ARG A 205 -10.14 13.46 -12.62
CA ARG A 205 -9.81 12.12 -13.14
C ARG A 205 -8.42 11.61 -12.76
N PHE A 206 -7.43 12.50 -12.69
CA PHE A 206 -6.08 12.15 -12.25
C PHE A 206 -6.05 11.72 -10.77
N ASN A 207 -6.83 12.38 -9.93
CA ASN A 207 -6.97 12.03 -8.52
C ASN A 207 -7.78 10.75 -8.33
N LEU A 208 -8.78 10.49 -9.17
CA LEU A 208 -9.52 9.22 -9.18
C LEU A 208 -8.60 8.03 -9.47
N ALA A 209 -7.68 8.15 -10.43
CA ALA A 209 -6.70 7.10 -10.69
C ALA A 209 -5.79 6.83 -9.47
N ARG A 210 -5.33 7.89 -8.79
CA ARG A 210 -4.53 7.75 -7.57
C ARG A 210 -5.30 7.13 -6.40
N LEU A 211 -6.61 7.39 -6.30
CA LEU A 211 -7.47 6.76 -5.29
C LEU A 211 -7.68 5.28 -5.58
N ALA A 212 -7.86 4.91 -6.85
CA ALA A 212 -8.05 3.51 -7.24
C ALA A 212 -6.83 2.65 -6.88
N ASP A 213 -5.63 3.23 -6.89
CA ASP A 213 -4.39 2.55 -6.50
C ASP A 213 -4.10 2.60 -4.98
N ALA A 214 -4.93 3.26 -4.18
CA ALA A 214 -4.70 3.48 -2.76
C ALA A 214 -5.73 2.75 -1.89
N ARG A 215 -5.31 2.31 -0.70
CA ARG A 215 -6.20 1.66 0.28
C ARG A 215 -6.94 2.69 1.14
N VAL A 216 -6.32 3.85 1.38
CA VAL A 216 -6.96 4.92 2.15
C VAL A 216 -6.61 6.29 1.61
N ASN A 217 -7.59 7.19 1.67
CA ASN A 217 -7.38 8.63 1.49
C ASN A 217 -7.56 9.35 2.82
N ILE A 218 -6.51 10.01 3.29
CA ILE A 218 -6.50 10.78 4.54
C ILE A 218 -6.67 12.26 4.21
N CYS A 219 -7.76 12.86 4.67
CA CYS A 219 -8.04 14.28 4.50
C CYS A 219 -8.06 14.97 5.88
N THR A 220 -7.11 15.87 6.12
CA THR A 220 -6.98 16.62 7.38
C THR A 220 -7.75 17.95 7.37
N GLU A 221 -8.10 18.47 6.20
CA GLU A 221 -8.77 19.76 6.04
C GLU A 221 -10.00 19.62 5.15
N LEU A 222 -11.18 19.89 5.72
CA LEU A 222 -12.40 20.08 4.97
C LEU A 222 -12.52 21.57 4.65
N SER A 223 -12.31 21.95 3.40
CA SER A 223 -12.55 23.33 2.97
C SER A 223 -14.04 23.68 3.11
N GLU A 224 -14.37 24.94 3.46
CA GLU A 224 -15.75 25.44 3.54
C GLU A 224 -16.55 25.35 2.22
N LYS A 225 -15.88 25.06 1.10
CA LYS A 225 -16.55 24.72 -0.16
C LYS A 225 -17.47 23.52 0.08
N LYS A 226 -18.77 23.72 -0.18
CA LYS A 226 -19.85 22.73 -0.06
C LYS A 226 -19.33 21.32 -0.37
N LEU A 227 -19.46 20.46 0.63
CA LEU A 227 -19.18 19.04 0.56
C LEU A 227 -20.19 18.39 -0.40
N PHE A 228 -19.98 18.48 -1.71
CA PHE A 228 -20.78 17.74 -2.71
C PHE A 228 -20.31 16.27 -2.76
N LEU A 229 -20.38 15.57 -1.62
CA LEU A 229 -20.04 14.15 -1.52
C LEU A 229 -21.18 13.21 -1.95
N CYS A 230 -22.39 13.74 -2.19
CA CYS A 230 -23.59 12.92 -2.35
C CYS A 230 -23.58 12.02 -3.60
N GLY A 231 -22.83 12.36 -4.65
CA GLY A 231 -22.76 11.53 -5.86
C GLY A 231 -21.74 10.38 -5.82
N TYR A 232 -20.65 10.50 -5.04
CA TYR A 232 -19.56 9.52 -5.10
C TYR A 232 -19.80 8.28 -4.24
N PHE A 233 -20.54 8.41 -3.15
CA PHE A 233 -20.92 7.27 -2.31
C PHE A 233 -22.18 6.53 -2.81
N GLN A 234 -22.95 7.12 -3.74
CA GLN A 234 -24.25 6.60 -4.19
C GLN A 234 -24.25 6.00 -5.62
N ASN A 235 -23.24 6.24 -6.44
CA ASN A 235 -23.28 5.93 -7.89
C ASN A 235 -22.80 4.52 -8.31
N TYR A 236 -22.91 3.50 -7.46
CA TYR A 236 -22.53 2.13 -7.86
C TYR A 236 -23.55 1.05 -7.45
N ASP A 237 -24.81 1.43 -7.19
CA ASP A 237 -25.91 0.46 -6.97
C ASP A 237 -26.78 0.27 -8.23
N GLU A 238 -26.34 0.77 -9.40
CA GLU A 238 -26.96 0.50 -10.70
C GLU A 238 -25.91 0.00 -11.72
N GLN A 239 -25.44 -1.24 -11.58
CA GLN A 239 -25.10 -2.16 -12.70
C GLN A 239 -25.29 -3.61 -12.26
#